data_AF-A0A317GF51-F1
#
_entry.id   AF-A0A317GF51-F1
#
_cell.length_a   1.000
_cell.length_b   1.000
_cell.length_c   1.000
_cell.angle_alpha   90.00
_cell.angle_beta   90.00
_cell.angle_gamma   90.00
#
_symmetry.space_group_name_H-M   'P 1'
#
loop_
_entity.id
_entity.type
_entity.pdbx_description
1 polymer ?
#
loop_
_entity_poly.entity_id
_entity_poly.type
_entity_poly.pdbx_seq_one_letter_code
_entity_poly.pdbx_strand_id
1 'polypeptide(L)'
;MDISGDKKTGKQNTLYLKPVTDDLVSYKDWLIKNDYYQKTPWLFPSTRTPQKYIDERNYYDIMHKTGELLNIPYLGTHTMRKTGAYRVYVQSNYNIVLVMKLLRHSSEAVTLNYLGLDQKTTETLLDTIDFG
;
A
#
# COMPACT_ATOMS: atom_id res chain seq x y z
N MET A 1 6.66 3.14 15.47
CA MET A 1 5.22 3.40 15.27
C MET A 1 5.14 4.80 14.71
N ASP A 2 4.98 4.94 13.39
CA ASP A 2 5.02 6.24 12.73
C ASP A 2 3.59 6.75 12.49
N ILE A 3 3.38 8.02 12.82
CA ILE A 3 2.08 8.70 12.76
C ILE A 3 2.11 9.61 11.52
N SER A 4 1.32 9.27 10.50
CA SER A 4 1.06 10.16 9.37
C SER A 4 -0.41 10.58 9.38
N GLY A 5 -0.68 11.89 9.42
CA GLY A 5 -2.03 12.45 9.34
C GLY A 5 -2.56 12.47 7.90
N ASP A 6 -3.80 12.00 7.71
CA ASP A 6 -4.47 12.01 6.42
C ASP A 6 -5.15 13.37 6.16
N LYS A 7 -4.70 14.09 5.11
CA LYS A 7 -5.22 15.41 4.71
C LYS A 7 -6.72 15.40 4.39
N LYS A 8 -7.32 14.27 4.01
CA LYS A 8 -8.75 14.19 3.66
C LYS A 8 -9.68 14.03 4.85
N THR A 9 -9.21 13.47 5.96
CA THR A 9 -10.11 13.05 7.06
C THR A 9 -9.70 13.59 8.42
N GLY A 10 -8.50 14.17 8.56
CA GLY A 10 -7.97 14.64 9.85
C GLY A 10 -7.70 13.52 10.86
N LYS A 11 -8.08 12.28 10.56
CA LYS A 11 -7.88 11.11 11.41
C LYS A 11 -6.45 10.60 11.23
N GLN A 12 -5.80 10.34 12.36
CA GLN A 12 -4.48 9.71 12.38
C GLN A 12 -4.58 8.29 11.81
N ASN A 13 -3.62 7.93 10.97
CA ASN A 13 -3.50 6.59 10.43
C ASN A 13 -2.26 5.92 11.03
N THR A 14 -2.45 4.81 11.72
CA THR A 14 -1.36 4.00 12.27
C THR A 14 -0.99 2.94 11.26
N LEU A 15 0.25 2.99 10.76
CA LEU A 15 0.76 2.02 9.80
C LEU A 15 1.60 0.95 10.50
N TYR A 16 1.38 -0.31 10.14
CA TYR A 16 2.21 -1.43 10.57
C TYR A 16 3.41 -1.58 9.63
N LEU A 17 4.55 -0.99 10.03
CA LEU A 17 5.76 -0.94 9.20
C LEU A 17 6.81 -2.01 9.54
N LYS A 18 6.53 -2.91 10.49
CA LYS A 18 7.49 -3.96 10.90
C LYS A 18 8.08 -4.75 9.71
N PRO A 19 7.29 -5.14 8.69
CA PRO A 19 7.82 -5.92 7.57
C PRO A 19 8.82 -5.18 6.68
N VAL A 20 8.86 -3.84 6.73
CA VAL A 20 9.73 -3.00 5.88
C VAL A 20 10.81 -2.29 6.71
N THR A 21 11.07 -2.74 7.93
CA THR A 21 12.01 -2.04 8.85
C THR A 21 13.40 -1.96 8.24
N ASP A 22 13.90 -3.06 7.66
CA ASP A 22 15.25 -3.12 7.09
C ASP A 22 15.38 -2.23 5.85
N ASP A 23 14.33 -2.15 5.03
CA ASP A 23 14.26 -1.23 3.89
C ASP A 23 14.30 0.23 4.35
N LEU A 24 13.57 0.57 5.42
CA LEU A 24 13.54 1.92 5.99
C LEU A 24 14.90 2.31 6.59
N VAL A 25 15.60 1.37 7.22
CA VAL A 25 16.97 1.58 7.72
C VAL A 25 17.92 1.82 6.55
N SER A 26 17.88 0.96 5.54
CA SER A 26 18.72 1.09 4.34
C SER A 26 18.47 2.41 3.60
N TYR A 27 17.20 2.82 3.51
CA TYR A 27 16.82 4.10 2.91
C TYR A 27 17.29 5.30 3.75
N LYS A 28 17.22 5.22 5.09
CA LYS A 28 17.78 6.24 5.97
C LYS A 28 19.29 6.40 5.77
N ASP A 29 20.03 5.31 5.66
CA ASP A 29 21.47 5.35 5.41
C ASP A 29 21.78 5.98 4.04
N TRP A 30 20.96 5.68 3.03
CA TRP A 30 21.04 6.35 1.74
C TRP A 30 20.77 7.86 1.85
N LEU A 31 19.78 8.31 2.64
CA LEU A 31 19.51 9.73 2.87
C LEU A 31 20.70 10.43 3.55
N ILE A 32 21.37 9.77 4.49
CA ILE A 32 22.57 10.31 5.16
C ILE A 32 23.71 10.45 4.15
N LYS A 33 23.99 9.39 3.40
CA LYS A 33 25.09 9.36 2.42
C LYS A 33 24.95 10.42 1.32
N ASN A 34 23.71 10.80 0.97
CA ASN A 34 23.43 11.76 -0.08
C ASN A 34 23.05 13.16 0.44
N ASP A 35 23.31 13.47 1.71
CA ASP A 35 23.05 14.78 2.35
C ASP A 35 21.57 15.25 2.28
N TYR A 36 20.63 14.30 2.39
CA TYR A 36 19.19 14.60 2.52
C TYR A 36 18.70 14.53 3.98
N TYR A 37 19.36 13.71 4.81
CA TYR A 37 18.90 13.44 6.17
C TYR A 37 18.88 14.72 7.02
N GLN A 38 17.72 15.04 7.62
CA GLN A 38 17.45 16.27 8.38
C GLN A 38 17.61 17.59 7.59
N LYS A 39 17.86 17.56 6.27
CA LYS A 39 17.92 18.75 5.40
C LYS A 39 16.58 19.11 4.78
N THR A 40 15.65 18.16 4.80
CA THR A 40 14.29 18.32 4.26
C THR A 40 13.28 17.82 5.29
N PRO A 41 12.08 18.40 5.35
CA PRO A 41 11.01 17.91 6.21
C PRO A 41 10.31 16.66 5.66
N TRP A 42 10.69 16.18 4.47
CA TRP A 42 9.99 15.12 3.75
C TRP A 42 10.72 13.78 3.88
N LEU A 43 9.97 12.71 4.13
CA LEU A 43 10.52 11.35 4.15
C LEU A 43 11.01 10.92 2.75
N PHE A 44 10.26 11.31 1.71
CA PHE A 44 10.60 11.07 0.30
C PHE A 44 10.78 12.41 -0.41
N PRO A 45 11.95 13.06 -0.28
CA PRO A 45 12.22 14.31 -0.96
C PRO A 45 12.42 14.08 -2.47
N SER A 46 12.10 15.07 -3.28
CA SER A 46 12.44 15.07 -4.70
C SER A 46 13.95 15.16 -4.89
N THR A 47 14.51 14.30 -5.72
CA THR A 47 15.95 14.31 -6.06
C THR A 47 16.37 15.56 -6.86
N ARG A 48 15.44 16.20 -7.57
CA ARG A 48 15.69 17.44 -8.33
C ARG A 48 15.49 18.69 -7.48
N THR A 49 14.57 18.66 -6.54
CA THR A 49 14.25 19.81 -5.68
C THR A 49 14.00 19.31 -4.26
N PRO A 50 15.05 19.12 -3.45
CA PRO A 50 14.97 18.46 -2.14
C PRO A 50 13.97 19.09 -1.15
N GLN A 51 13.66 20.37 -1.32
CA GLN A 51 12.66 21.08 -0.50
C GLN A 51 11.20 20.72 -0.81
N LYS A 52 10.95 19.92 -1.86
CA LYS A 52 9.65 19.38 -2.22
C LYS A 52 9.63 17.86 -2.00
N TYR A 53 8.47 17.32 -1.69
CA TYR A 53 8.24 15.88 -1.70
C TYR A 53 8.12 15.36 -3.13
N ILE A 54 8.25 14.04 -3.32
CA ILE A 54 7.92 13.39 -4.58
C ILE A 54 6.44 13.61 -4.93
N ASP A 55 6.17 14.19 -6.09
CA ASP A 55 4.79 14.36 -6.55
C ASP A 55 4.18 13.05 -7.09
N GLU A 56 2.84 13.04 -7.23
CA GLU A 56 2.09 11.86 -7.69
C GLU A 56 2.48 11.43 -9.11
N ARG A 57 2.86 12.39 -9.97
CA ARG A 57 3.27 12.11 -11.35
C ARG A 57 4.59 11.37 -11.40
N ASN A 58 5.60 11.82 -10.65
CA ASN A 58 6.87 11.12 -10.54
C ASN A 58 6.69 9.73 -9.91
N TYR A 59 5.80 9.61 -8.92
CA TYR A 59 5.47 8.30 -8.36
C TYR A 59 4.83 7.37 -9.41
N TYR A 60 3.89 7.87 -10.22
CA TYR A 60 3.32 7.13 -11.34
C TYR A 60 4.39 6.69 -12.35
N ASP A 61 5.30 7.59 -12.73
CA ASP A 61 6.38 7.29 -13.68
C ASP A 61 7.32 6.20 -13.14
N ILE A 62 7.64 6.22 -11.84
CA ILE A 62 8.41 5.15 -11.16
C ILE A 62 7.67 3.82 -11.24
N MET A 63 6.37 3.81 -10.92
CA MET A 63 5.55 2.60 -10.95
C MET A 63 5.44 2.03 -12.38
N HIS A 64 5.22 2.89 -13.37
CA HIS A 64 5.15 2.49 -14.78
C HIS A 64 6.46 1.84 -15.24
N LYS A 65 7.58 2.52 -15.01
CA LYS A 65 8.91 1.99 -15.35
C LYS A 65 9.22 0.68 -14.63
N THR A 66 8.79 0.54 -13.37
CA THR A 66 8.92 -0.73 -12.63
C THR A 66 8.09 -1.83 -13.28
N GLY A 67 6.90 -1.51 -13.78
CA GLY A 67 6.06 -2.43 -14.54
C GLY A 67 6.73 -2.89 -15.83
N GLU A 68 7.32 -1.98 -16.60
CA GLU A 68 8.09 -2.32 -17.80
C GLU A 68 9.27 -3.25 -17.50
N LEU A 69 10.05 -2.93 -16.47
CA LEU A 69 11.21 -3.73 -16.05
C LEU A 69 10.85 -5.15 -15.61
N LEU A 70 9.67 -5.32 -15.01
CA LEU A 70 9.18 -6.61 -14.50
C LEU A 70 8.24 -7.32 -15.48
N ASN A 71 7.99 -6.75 -16.67
CA ASN A 71 6.98 -7.24 -17.63
C ASN A 71 5.57 -7.36 -17.02
N ILE A 72 5.16 -6.39 -16.19
CA ILE A 72 3.82 -6.29 -15.60
C ILE A 72 3.06 -5.14 -16.29
N PRO A 73 2.16 -5.45 -17.25
CA PRO A 73 1.54 -4.43 -18.12
C PRO A 73 0.56 -3.48 -17.41
N TYR A 74 0.10 -3.83 -16.19
CA TYR A 74 -0.93 -3.09 -15.47
C TYR A 74 -0.51 -2.71 -14.03
N LEU A 75 0.76 -2.36 -13.85
CA LEU A 75 1.28 -1.89 -12.56
C LEU A 75 0.97 -0.40 -12.36
N GLY A 76 -0.17 -0.11 -11.74
CA GLY A 76 -0.57 1.24 -11.33
C GLY A 76 -0.29 1.56 -9.87
N THR A 77 -0.56 2.80 -9.48
CA THR A 77 -0.37 3.32 -8.10
C THR A 77 -1.21 2.60 -7.04
N HIS A 78 -2.37 2.03 -7.44
CA HIS A 78 -3.23 1.26 -6.56
C HIS A 78 -2.95 -0.25 -6.57
N THR A 79 -2.18 -0.76 -7.53
CA THR A 79 -1.99 -2.21 -7.71
C THR A 79 -1.36 -2.84 -6.48
N MET A 80 -0.26 -2.27 -5.96
CA MET A 80 0.38 -2.78 -4.74
C MET A 80 -0.54 -2.78 -3.51
N ARG A 81 -1.38 -1.75 -3.37
CA ARG A 81 -2.35 -1.66 -2.26
C ARG A 81 -3.42 -2.74 -2.36
N LYS A 82 -3.96 -2.98 -3.56
CA LYS A 82 -4.91 -4.09 -3.82
C LYS A 82 -4.27 -5.44 -3.53
N THR A 83 -3.08 -5.69 -4.07
CA THR A 83 -2.35 -6.95 -3.86
C THR A 83 -2.02 -7.20 -2.39
N GLY A 84 -1.53 -6.17 -1.68
CA GLY A 84 -1.24 -6.28 -0.25
C GLY A 84 -2.48 -6.57 0.58
N ALA A 85 -3.59 -5.88 0.31
CA ALA A 85 -4.85 -6.13 0.99
C ALA A 85 -5.42 -7.52 0.72
N TYR A 86 -5.35 -7.99 -0.53
CA TYR A 86 -5.76 -9.35 -0.89
C TYR A 86 -4.92 -10.42 -0.18
N ARG A 87 -3.60 -10.21 -0.09
CA ARG A 87 -2.72 -11.11 0.68
C ARG A 87 -3.11 -11.16 2.15
N VAL A 88 -3.40 -10.02 2.78
CA VAL A 88 -3.89 -9.98 4.17
C VAL A 88 -5.23 -10.70 4.28
N TYR A 89 -6.16 -10.50 3.34
CA TYR A 89 -7.45 -11.19 3.33
C TYR A 89 -7.26 -12.71 3.39
N VAL A 90 -6.52 -13.30 2.44
CA VAL A 90 -6.30 -14.75 2.39
C VAL A 90 -5.52 -15.26 3.62
N GLN A 91 -4.42 -14.60 4.00
CA GLN A 91 -3.56 -15.06 5.10
C GLN A 91 -4.17 -14.89 6.50
N SER A 92 -5.16 -14.02 6.64
CA SER A 92 -5.92 -13.85 7.89
C SER A 92 -7.13 -14.80 7.96
N ASN A 93 -7.17 -15.83 7.12
CA ASN A 93 -8.31 -16.72 6.95
C ASN A 93 -9.60 -15.95 6.61
N TYR A 94 -9.51 -15.11 5.59
CA TYR A 94 -10.61 -14.35 5.00
C TYR A 94 -11.23 -13.31 5.95
N ASN A 95 -10.45 -12.70 6.86
CA ASN A 95 -10.94 -11.68 7.79
C ASN A 95 -11.16 -10.32 7.10
N ILE A 96 -12.37 -10.10 6.60
CA ILE A 96 -12.73 -8.88 5.88
C ILE A 96 -12.72 -7.62 6.77
N VAL A 97 -13.05 -7.74 8.06
CA VAL A 97 -13.06 -6.62 9.01
C VAL A 97 -11.64 -6.07 9.22
N LEU A 98 -10.64 -6.94 9.29
CA LEU A 98 -9.23 -6.55 9.35
C LEU A 98 -8.83 -5.75 8.11
N VAL A 99 -9.16 -6.26 6.92
CA VAL A 99 -8.82 -5.61 5.64
C VAL A 99 -9.53 -4.26 5.49
N MET A 100 -10.81 -4.18 5.89
CA MET A 100 -11.58 -2.94 5.90
C MET A 100 -10.93 -1.87 6.78
N LYS A 101 -10.49 -2.24 7.99
CA LYS A 101 -9.75 -1.33 8.89
C LYS A 101 -8.43 -0.86 8.29
N LEU A 102 -7.66 -1.77 7.68
CA LEU A 102 -6.38 -1.45 7.02
C LEU A 102 -6.57 -0.52 5.82
N LEU A 103 -7.59 -0.75 5.01
CA LEU A 103 -7.91 0.07 3.84
C LEU A 103 -8.70 1.33 4.16
N ARG A 104 -9.21 1.46 5.40
CA ARG A 104 -10.09 2.56 5.84
C ARG A 104 -11.35 2.70 4.99
N HIS A 105 -11.91 1.58 4.56
CA HIS A 105 -13.18 1.57 3.86
C HIS A 105 -14.34 1.71 4.84
N SER A 106 -15.39 2.39 4.41
CA SER A 106 -16.58 2.66 5.24
C SER A 106 -17.50 1.46 5.37
N SER A 107 -17.40 0.47 4.48
CA SER A 107 -18.21 -0.73 4.51
C SER A 107 -17.46 -1.94 3.95
N GLU A 108 -17.99 -3.11 4.30
CA GLU A 108 -17.55 -4.40 3.79
C GLU A 108 -17.71 -4.47 2.27
N ALA A 109 -18.86 -4.04 1.74
CA ALA A 109 -19.15 -4.02 0.30
C ALA A 109 -18.10 -3.23 -0.50
N VAL A 110 -17.66 -2.07 0.01
CA VAL A 110 -16.57 -1.30 -0.61
C VAL A 110 -15.27 -2.11 -0.63
N THR A 111 -14.99 -2.88 0.41
CA THR A 111 -13.79 -3.71 0.52
C THR A 111 -13.83 -4.92 -0.41
N LEU A 112 -14.95 -5.64 -0.48
CA LEU A 112 -15.13 -6.76 -1.39
C LEU A 112 -14.96 -6.32 -2.85
N ASN A 113 -15.62 -5.22 -3.25
CA ASN A 113 -15.46 -4.62 -4.57
C ASN A 113 -14.02 -4.19 -4.85
N TYR A 114 -13.34 -3.61 -3.86
CA TYR A 114 -11.94 -3.19 -4.02
C TYR A 114 -10.98 -4.37 -4.23
N LEU A 115 -11.24 -5.49 -3.55
CA LEU A 115 -10.49 -6.74 -3.70
C LEU A 115 -10.84 -7.49 -5.00
N GLY A 116 -11.89 -7.08 -5.71
CA GLY A 116 -12.37 -7.78 -6.90
C GLY A 116 -12.95 -9.16 -6.58
N LEU A 117 -13.45 -9.35 -5.35
CA LEU A 117 -14.16 -10.56 -4.95
C LEU A 117 -15.56 -10.47 -5.54
N ASP A 118 -15.72 -11.02 -6.74
CA ASP A 118 -16.99 -11.14 -7.44
C ASP A 118 -17.76 -12.38 -6.97
N GLN A 119 -18.98 -12.53 -7.48
CA GLN A 119 -19.85 -13.66 -7.19
C GLN A 119 -19.17 -15.02 -7.48
N LYS A 120 -18.31 -15.09 -8.51
CA LYS A 120 -17.58 -16.31 -8.89
C LYS A 120 -16.55 -16.73 -7.83
N THR A 121 -15.90 -15.76 -7.19
CA THR A 121 -14.98 -16.03 -6.06
C THR A 121 -15.76 -16.54 -4.84
N THR A 122 -16.94 -15.98 -4.58
CA THR A 122 -17.85 -16.47 -3.53
C THR A 122 -18.32 -17.89 -3.80
N GLU A 123 -18.73 -18.20 -5.04
CA GLU A 123 -19.14 -19.55 -5.45
C GLU A 123 -18.02 -20.58 -5.25
N THR A 124 -16.80 -20.25 -5.67
CA THR A 124 -15.63 -21.14 -5.48
C THR A 124 -15.33 -21.40 -3.99
N LEU A 125 -15.52 -20.39 -3.13
CA LEU A 125 -15.35 -20.58 -1.69
C LEU A 125 -16.47 -21.45 -1.10
N LEU A 126 -17.71 -21.27 -1.54
CA LEU A 126 -18.85 -22.09 -1.12
C LEU A 126 -18.67 -23.57 -1.50
N ASP A 127 -18.07 -23.87 -2.66
CA ASP A 127 -17.78 -25.24 -3.10
C ASP A 127 -16.79 -25.97 -2.18
N THR A 128 -16.02 -25.25 -1.37
CA THR A 128 -15.09 -25.85 -0.39
C THR A 128 -15.73 -26.11 0.98
N ILE A 129 -16.97 -25.67 1.19
CA ILE A 129 -17.70 -25.85 2.44
C ILE A 129 -18.51 -27.14 2.38
N ASP A 130 -18.24 -28.04 3.32
CA ASP A 130 -19.10 -29.18 3.59
C ASP A 130 -20.29 -28.73 4.43
N PHE A 131 -21.49 -28.78 3.84
CA PHE A 131 -22.74 -28.41 4.51
C PHE A 131 -23.39 -29.59 5.26
N GLY A 132 -22.83 -30.80 5.18
CA GLY A 132 -23.38 -32.04 5.74
C GLY A 132 -24.03 -32.95 4.70
#